data_AF-A0A972U9X5-F1
#
_entry.id   AF-A0A972U9X5-F1
#
_cell.length_a   1.000
_cell.length_b   1.000
_cell.length_c   1.000
_cell.angle_alpha   90.00
_cell.angle_beta   90.00
_cell.angle_gamma   90.00
#
_symmetry.space_group_name_H-M   'P 1'
#
loop_
_entity.id
_entity.type
_entity.pdbx_description
1 polymer ?
#
loop_
_entity_poly.entity_id
_entity_poly.type
_entity_poly.pdbx_seq_one_letter_code
_entity_poly.pdbx_strand_id
1 'polypeptide(L)' 'MPQKKTTPARRKIHVDLPEDVHQRLRVKAALLDMSMQAFVSDVVSDAVADVVMPKLKGAKRRD' A
#
# COMPACT_ATOMS: atom_id res chain seq x y z
N MET A 1 -29.66 10.51 -4.66
CA MET A 1 -28.64 10.84 -3.64
C MET A 1 -27.31 10.25 -4.09
N PRO A 2 -26.26 11.04 -4.38
CA PRO A 2 -24.99 10.47 -4.83
C PRO A 2 -24.24 9.84 -3.64
N GLN A 3 -23.92 8.55 -3.78
CA GLN A 3 -23.21 7.77 -2.76
C GLN A 3 -21.78 8.31 -2.60
N LYS A 4 -21.49 8.85 -1.42
CA LYS A 4 -20.16 9.35 -1.04
C LYS A 4 -19.24 8.13 -0.90
N LYS A 5 -18.47 7.82 -1.94
CA LYS A 5 -17.43 6.77 -1.89
C LYS A 5 -16.39 7.20 -0.86
N THR A 6 -16.49 6.65 0.35
CA THR A 6 -15.49 6.79 1.40
C THR A 6 -14.21 6.15 0.89
N THR A 7 -13.26 6.98 0.47
CA THR A 7 -11.90 6.53 0.17
C THR A 7 -11.38 5.78 1.39
N PRO A 8 -10.93 4.52 1.25
CA PRO A 8 -10.45 3.74 2.39
C PRO A 8 -9.32 4.50 3.08
N ALA A 9 -9.33 4.49 4.41
CA ALA A 9 -8.36 5.21 5.23
C ALA A 9 -6.95 4.73 4.88
N ARG A 10 -6.20 5.56 4.14
CA ARG A 10 -4.81 5.29 3.78
C ARG A 10 -3.96 5.39 5.04
N ARG A 11 -3.38 4.27 5.49
CA ARG A 11 -2.42 4.25 6.59
C ARG A 11 -1.02 4.46 6.02
N LYS A 12 -0.25 5.36 6.64
CA LYS A 12 1.17 5.52 6.31
C LYS A 12 1.94 4.31 6.84
N ILE A 13 2.79 3.74 6.00
CA ILE A 13 3.73 2.69 6.38
C ILE A 13 5.12 3.27 6.18
N HIS A 14 5.95 3.23 7.21
CA HIS A 14 7.38 3.46 7.08
C HIS A 14 8.05 2.11 6.82
N VAL A 15 8.86 2.03 5.77
CA VAL A 15 9.61 0.83 5.40
C VAL A 15 11.06 1.22 5.33
N ASP A 16 11.89 0.61 6.17
CA ASP A 16 13.33 0.70 6.05
C ASP A 16 13.80 -0.26 4.97
N LEU A 17 14.40 0.30 3.92
CA LEU A 17 14.94 -0.45 2.80
C LEU A 17 16.45 -0.24 2.74
N PRO A 18 17.23 -1.30 2.45
CA PRO A 18 18.65 -1.13 2.12
C PRO A 18 18.81 -0.16 0.95
N GLU A 19 19.88 0.63 0.94
CA GLU A 19 20.10 1.68 -0.07
C GLU A 19 20.04 1.13 -1.50
N ASP A 20 20.65 -0.04 -1.72
CA ASP A 20 20.66 -0.75 -3.01
C ASP A 20 19.24 -1.04 -3.52
N VAL A 21 18.35 -1.46 -2.62
CA VAL A 21 16.95 -1.78 -2.95
C VAL A 21 16.19 -0.50 -3.28
N HIS A 22 16.42 0.58 -2.53
CA HIS A 22 15.80 1.87 -2.77
C HIS A 22 16.21 2.46 -4.13
N GLN A 23 17.49 2.35 -4.51
CA GLN A 23 17.96 2.77 -5.83
C GLN A 23 17.30 1.96 -6.95
N ARG A 24 17.25 0.63 -6.82
CA ARG A 24 16.59 -0.25 -7.81
C ARG A 24 15.10 0.06 -7.97
N LEU A 25 14.40 0.30 -6.87
CA LEU A 25 13.00 0.75 -6.88
C LEU A 25 12.84 2.05 -7.67
N ARG A 26 13.75 3.01 -7.48
CA ARG A 26 13.71 4.31 -8.17
C ARG A 26 13.91 4.17 -9.66
N VAL A 27 14.90 3.38 -10.07
CA VAL A 27 15.15 3.08 -11.49
C VAL A 27 13.93 2.40 -12.10
N LYS A 28 13.36 1.40 -11.43
CA LYS A 28 12.21 0.66 -11.95
C LYS A 28 10.94 1.52 -12.04
N ALA A 29 10.70 2.39 -11.07
CA ALA A 29 9.58 3.35 -11.13
C ALA A 29 9.75 4.34 -12.30
N ALA A 30 10.98 4.82 -12.55
CA ALA A 30 11.27 5.70 -13.68
C ALA A 30 11.09 5.00 -15.04
N LEU A 31 11.50 3.74 -15.16
CA LEU A 31 11.30 2.93 -16.38
C LEU A 31 9.82 2.72 -16.71
N LEU A 32 8.97 2.68 -15.69
CA LEU A 32 7.52 2.47 -15.81
C LEU A 32 6.73 3.79 -15.86
N ASP A 33 7.41 4.93 -15.95
CA ASP A 33 6.84 6.29 -15.94
C ASP A 33 5.82 6.52 -14.81
N MET A 34 6.13 5.99 -13.63
CA MET A 34 5.25 6.03 -12.47
C MET A 34 5.97 6.62 -11.25
N SER A 35 5.19 7.24 -10.36
CA SER A 35 5.74 7.72 -9.09
C SER A 35 6.24 6.56 -8.24
N MET A 36 7.29 6.80 -7.45
CA MET A 36 7.82 5.82 -6.49
C MET A 36 6.71 5.25 -5.59
N GLN A 37 5.80 6.09 -5.11
CA GLN A 37 4.70 5.66 -4.25
C GLN A 37 3.72 4.74 -4.97
N ALA A 38 3.40 5.02 -6.24
CA ALA A 38 2.54 4.17 -7.04
C ALA A 38 3.20 2.81 -7.27
N PHE A 39 4.48 2.80 -7.65
CA PHE A 39 5.22 1.57 -7.87
C PHE A 39 5.30 0.70 -6.60
N VAL A 40 5.64 1.30 -5.45
CA VAL A 40 5.68 0.58 -4.17
C VAL A 40 4.28 0.06 -3.80
N SER A 41 3.23 0.84 -4.04
CA SER A 41 1.85 0.41 -3.79
C SER A 41 1.48 -0.82 -4.62
N ASP A 42 1.84 -0.84 -5.90
CA ASP A 42 1.54 -1.97 -6.79
C ASP A 42 2.31 -3.22 -6.38
N VAL A 43 3.61 -3.08 -6.08
CA VAL A 43 4.46 -4.20 -5.61
C VAL A 43 3.92 -4.77 -4.30
N VAL A 44 3.53 -3.92 -3.35
CA VAL A 44 2.95 -4.38 -2.08
C VAL A 44 1.59 -5.03 -2.31
N SER A 45 0.75 -4.48 -3.19
CA SER A 45 -0.56 -5.03 -3.49
C SER A 45 -0.47 -6.42 -4.13
N ASP A 46 0.49 -6.62 -5.03
CA ASP A 46 0.76 -7.90 -5.67
C ASP A 46 1.29 -8.92 -4.64
N ALA A 47 2.24 -8.50 -3.78
CA ALA A 47 2.87 -9.35 -2.77
C ALA A 47 1.94 -9.77 -1.62
N VAL A 48 0.79 -9.11 -1.42
CA VAL A 48 -0.20 -9.47 -0.39
C VAL A 48 -1.50 -10.01 -0.97
N ALA A 49 -1.57 -10.21 -2.29
CA ALA A 49 -2.79 -10.62 -2.97
C ALA A 49 -3.28 -12.01 -2.52
N ASP A 50 -2.37 -12.88 -2.10
CA ASP A 50 -2.62 -14.23 -1.58
C ASP A 50 -3.00 -14.24 -0.08
N VAL A 51 -2.80 -13.12 0.63
CA VAL A 51 -3.05 -13.05 2.07
C VAL A 51 -4.55 -12.84 2.36
N VAL A 52 -5.22 -13.91 2.74
CA VAL A 52 -6.62 -13.85 3.20
C VAL A 52 -6.68 -13.33 4.63
N MET A 53 -7.17 -12.11 4.83
CA MET A 53 -7.42 -11.61 6.18
C MET A 53 -8.67 -12.27 6.78
N PRO A 54 -8.58 -12.89 7.98
CA PRO A 54 -9.77 -13.30 8.72
C PRO A 54 -10.58 -12.05 9.06
N LYS A 55 -11.91 -12.09 8.82
CA LYS A 55 -12.81 -10.99 9.20
C LYS A 55 -12.74 -10.81 10.72
N LEU A 56 -12.00 -9.80 11.18
CA LEU A 56 -11.98 -9.39 12.57
C LEU A 56 -13.39 -8.95 12.96
N LYS A 57 -14.15 -9.85 13.59
CA LYS A 57 -15.42 -9.55 14.25
C LYS A 57 -15.12 -8.60 15.41
N GLY A 58 -15.45 -7.32 15.24
CA GLY A 58 -15.63 -6.38 16.33
C GLY A 58 -14.35 -5.79 16.90
N ALA A 59 -13.82 -4.74 16.25
CA ALA A 59 -13.11 -3.71 17.00
C ALA A 59 -14.12 -2.99 17.90
N LYS A 60 -14.26 -3.47 19.14
CA LYS A 60 -15.04 -2.81 20.19
C LYS A 60 -14.44 -1.41 20.39
N ARG A 61 -15.19 -0.37 19.99
CA ARG A 61 -14.96 1.01 20.45
C ARG A 61 -14.87 0.96 21.97
N ARG A 62 -13.75 1.41 22.53
CA ARG A 62 -13.69 1.89 23.92
C ARG A 62 -13.87 3.40 23.83
N ASP A 63 -15.02 3.85 24.32
CA ASP A 63 -15.29 5.22 24.75
C ASP A 63 -14.26 5.68 25.80
#